data_AF-A0A919GKU0-F1
#
_entry.id   AF-A0A919GKU0-F1
#
_cell.length_a   1.000
_cell.length_b   1.000
_cell.length_c   1.000
_cell.angle_alpha   90.00
_cell.angle_beta   90.00
_cell.angle_gamma   90.00
#
_symmetry.space_group_name_H-M   'P 1'
#
loop_
_entity.id
_entity.type
_entity.pdbx_description
1 polymer ?
#
loop_
_entity_poly.entity_id
_entity_poly.type
_entity_poly.pdbx_seq_one_letter_code
_entity_poly.pdbx_strand_id
1 'polypeptide(L)'
;MRAGAVSTAAQLAVPSQRVWQPARHCPEAEYLAFVNRQDIHPGYRGAKLRHYRAFIQRWPKMTDWFAAPLVERVGRLPGEPHTSPSFPVSFRARPYLLFLALRGHITFDYPWMLAAGQLRVIDPAGEMGIDLGTGALIEEAIALGYAAGSARQAMNWTVSRIALHANLSRASEITEEHIAEALEGVRLFGEREDLHHFYPSAQSYRDNASKQWVTHLHQLQVVLFHRGQVAAQPRKLMPSWKLPMDMPPRMLAVAQKWLAARKLTDAPSTVDRLELAVRVFGVWLGENHPEITTFADVTREHCLDWISHIAQAPTERTGKPLGVMSRIQRISGLSQFFRDTAVWQYADVPGHTLIGAGDAPKYPQKVPRFIPEHELDKLMPAIEALACPFQRAALLVARWSGARRTEI
;
A
#
# COMPACT_ATOMS: atom_id res chain seq x y z
N MET A 1 -10.45 12.16 13.45
CA MET A 1 -10.32 11.22 12.30
C MET A 1 -9.60 11.90 11.15
N ARG A 2 -8.29 11.70 10.98
CA ARG A 2 -7.54 12.27 9.87
C ARG A 2 -6.88 11.15 9.05
N ALA A 3 -7.06 11.25 7.74
CA ALA A 3 -6.59 10.36 6.70
C ALA A 3 -5.13 9.91 6.87
N GLY A 4 -4.87 8.59 6.84
CA GLY A 4 -3.52 8.09 6.58
C GLY A 4 -3.01 8.58 5.23
N ALA A 5 -1.76 9.04 5.17
CA ALA A 5 -1.20 9.66 3.97
C ALA A 5 -1.27 8.71 2.76
N VAL A 6 -1.87 9.19 1.67
CA VAL A 6 -1.75 8.58 0.34
C VAL A 6 -0.27 8.52 -0.03
N SER A 7 0.16 7.49 -0.77
CA SER A 7 1.53 7.42 -1.29
C SER A 7 1.91 8.72 -2.01
N THR A 8 3.05 9.33 -1.65
CA THR A 8 3.54 10.58 -2.26
C THR A 8 3.70 10.45 -3.77
N ALA A 9 4.05 9.26 -4.28
CA ALA A 9 4.12 9.00 -5.71
C ALA A 9 2.77 9.15 -6.43
N ALA A 10 1.66 8.80 -5.77
CA ALA A 10 0.32 8.97 -6.32
C ALA A 10 -0.17 10.42 -6.16
N GLN A 11 0.29 11.15 -5.14
CA GLN A 11 -0.04 12.57 -4.94
C GLN A 11 0.63 13.52 -5.94
N LEU A 12 1.77 13.12 -6.53
CA LEU A 12 2.55 13.94 -7.46
C LEU A 12 2.22 13.64 -8.94
N ALA A 13 1.34 12.68 -9.23
CA ALA A 13 0.99 12.33 -10.60
C ALA A 13 0.06 13.38 -11.23
N VAL A 14 0.45 13.96 -12.36
CA VAL A 14 -0.38 14.89 -13.15
C VAL A 14 -0.40 14.39 -14.60
N PRO A 15 -1.37 13.54 -14.99
CA PRO A 15 -1.48 13.07 -16.36
C PRO A 15 -2.13 14.09 -17.31
N SER A 16 -1.85 13.97 -18.62
CA SER A 16 -2.49 14.77 -19.67
C SER A 16 -3.91 14.26 -19.99
N GLN A 17 -4.80 15.14 -20.47
CA GLN A 17 -6.16 14.74 -20.87
C GLN A 17 -6.15 13.92 -22.15
N ARG A 18 -6.60 12.66 -22.07
CA ARG A 18 -6.69 11.73 -23.21
C ARG A 18 -8.05 11.82 -23.90
N VAL A 19 -8.05 11.76 -25.23
CA VAL A 19 -9.27 11.68 -26.05
C VAL A 19 -9.74 10.23 -26.12
N TRP A 20 -10.93 9.96 -25.59
CA TRP A 20 -11.52 8.63 -25.51
C TRP A 20 -12.22 8.27 -26.82
N GLN A 21 -11.98 7.06 -27.35
CA GLN A 21 -12.79 6.55 -28.45
C GLN A 21 -14.21 6.21 -27.95
N PRO A 22 -15.26 6.43 -28.77
CA PRO A 22 -16.62 6.07 -28.38
C PRO A 22 -16.72 4.56 -28.16
N ALA A 23 -17.07 4.17 -26.93
CA ALA A 23 -17.26 2.77 -26.56
C ALA A 23 -18.39 2.14 -27.39
N ARG A 24 -18.11 1.00 -28.03
CA ARG A 24 -19.10 0.29 -28.87
C ARG A 24 -18.99 -1.23 -28.74
N HIS A 25 -20.06 -1.91 -29.13
CA HIS A 25 -20.02 -3.35 -29.34
C HIS A 25 -19.30 -3.67 -30.64
N CYS A 26 -18.66 -4.83 -30.70
CA CYS A 26 -18.18 -5.42 -31.94
C CYS A 26 -19.35 -6.03 -32.75
N PRO A 27 -19.18 -6.29 -34.06
CA PRO A 27 -20.10 -7.14 -34.81
C PRO A 27 -20.24 -8.53 -34.17
N GLU A 28 -21.45 -9.09 -34.14
CA GLU A 28 -21.71 -10.41 -33.51
C GLU A 28 -20.85 -11.51 -34.12
N ALA A 29 -20.71 -11.53 -35.44
CA ALA A 29 -19.90 -12.51 -36.15
C ALA A 29 -18.44 -12.55 -35.68
N GLU A 30 -17.88 -11.40 -35.27
CA GLU A 30 -16.50 -11.30 -34.78
C GLU A 30 -16.34 -12.06 -33.46
N TYR A 31 -17.23 -11.81 -32.50
CA TYR A 31 -17.16 -12.47 -31.19
C TYR A 31 -17.51 -13.97 -31.27
N LEU A 32 -18.50 -14.34 -32.09
CA LEU A 32 -18.84 -15.75 -32.31
C LEU A 32 -17.67 -16.52 -32.93
N ALA A 33 -17.00 -15.94 -33.93
CA ALA A 33 -15.82 -16.56 -34.54
C ALA A 33 -14.70 -16.77 -33.51
N PHE A 34 -14.46 -15.79 -32.64
CA PHE A 34 -13.47 -15.91 -31.56
C PHE A 34 -13.83 -17.03 -30.58
N VAL A 35 -15.05 -17.05 -30.04
CA VAL A 35 -15.48 -18.04 -29.04
C VAL A 35 -15.51 -19.46 -29.63
N ASN A 36 -15.85 -19.61 -30.91
CA ASN A 36 -15.90 -20.91 -31.57
C ASN A 36 -14.52 -21.50 -31.86
N ARG A 37 -13.47 -20.67 -32.01
CA ARG A 37 -12.09 -21.13 -32.21
C ARG A 37 -11.38 -21.54 -30.92
N GLN A 38 -11.93 -21.19 -29.76
CA GLN A 38 -11.36 -21.56 -28.48
C GLN A 38 -11.50 -23.07 -28.23
N ASP A 39 -10.39 -23.70 -27.81
CA ASP A 39 -10.36 -25.07 -27.32
C ASP A 39 -10.86 -25.11 -25.86
N ILE A 40 -12.18 -25.07 -25.71
CA ILE A 40 -12.87 -25.07 -24.42
C ILE A 40 -14.03 -26.05 -24.42
N HIS A 41 -14.40 -26.51 -23.22
CA HIS A 41 -15.52 -27.43 -23.03
C HIS A 41 -16.83 -26.88 -23.66
N PRO A 42 -17.60 -27.68 -24.43
CA PRO A 42 -18.81 -27.20 -25.12
C PRO A 42 -19.84 -26.53 -24.21
N GLY A 43 -20.03 -27.05 -22.99
CA GLY A 43 -20.93 -26.44 -22.00
C GLY A 43 -20.48 -25.05 -21.55
N TYR A 44 -19.17 -24.83 -21.42
CA TYR A 44 -18.61 -23.53 -21.07
C TYR A 44 -18.70 -22.55 -22.24
N ARG A 45 -18.45 -23.01 -23.47
CA ARG A 45 -18.69 -22.23 -24.70
C ARG A 45 -20.14 -21.75 -24.78
N GLY A 46 -21.10 -22.66 -24.57
CA GLY A 46 -22.52 -22.33 -24.54
C GLY A 46 -22.86 -21.30 -23.45
N ALA A 47 -22.28 -21.42 -22.27
CA ALA A 47 -22.45 -20.43 -21.20
C ALA A 47 -21.91 -19.04 -21.57
N LYS A 48 -20.70 -18.95 -22.13
CA LYS A 48 -20.11 -17.70 -22.65
C LYS A 48 -21.05 -16.99 -23.63
N LEU A 49 -21.57 -17.73 -24.62
CA LEU A 49 -22.48 -17.16 -25.62
C LEU A 49 -23.82 -16.72 -25.03
N ARG A 50 -24.39 -17.46 -24.08
CA ARG A 50 -25.60 -17.04 -23.36
C ARG A 50 -25.37 -15.76 -22.57
N HIS A 51 -24.24 -15.65 -21.87
CA HIS A 51 -23.89 -14.46 -21.09
C HIS A 51 -23.65 -13.23 -21.97
N TYR A 52 -22.98 -13.41 -23.11
CA TYR A 52 -22.85 -12.37 -24.13
C TYR A 52 -24.22 -11.86 -24.61
N ARG A 53 -25.13 -12.75 -25.02
CA ARG A 53 -26.47 -12.35 -25.49
C ARG A 53 -27.27 -11.62 -24.41
N ALA A 54 -27.25 -12.11 -23.18
CA ALA A 54 -27.90 -11.44 -22.05
C ALA A 54 -27.33 -10.05 -21.79
N PHE A 55 -26.01 -9.87 -21.96
CA PHE A 55 -25.36 -8.56 -21.81
C PHE A 55 -25.78 -7.59 -22.90
N ILE A 56 -25.74 -8.00 -24.18
CA ILE A 56 -26.21 -7.17 -25.31
C ILE A 56 -27.67 -6.78 -25.15
N GLN A 57 -28.53 -7.71 -24.70
CA GLN A 57 -29.94 -7.43 -24.49
C GLN A 57 -30.16 -6.40 -23.37
N ARG A 58 -29.41 -6.49 -22.28
CA ARG A 58 -29.50 -5.55 -21.15
C ARG A 58 -28.87 -4.18 -21.48
N TRP A 59 -27.79 -4.18 -22.24
CA TRP A 59 -27.01 -3.00 -22.61
C TRP A 59 -26.80 -2.95 -24.13
N PRO A 60 -27.82 -2.54 -24.91
CA PRO A 60 -27.67 -2.44 -26.37
C PRO A 60 -26.67 -1.37 -26.81
N LYS A 61 -26.54 -0.31 -25.99
CA LYS A 61 -25.53 0.74 -26.16
C LYS A 61 -24.50 0.62 -25.05
N MET A 62 -23.23 0.56 -25.43
CA MET A 62 -22.14 0.45 -24.47
C MET A 62 -22.02 1.70 -23.57
N THR A 63 -22.40 2.86 -24.08
CA THR A 63 -22.44 4.12 -23.31
C THR A 63 -23.31 4.01 -22.07
N ASP A 64 -24.42 3.28 -22.15
CA ASP A 64 -25.36 3.12 -21.05
C ASP A 64 -24.76 2.22 -19.96
N TRP A 65 -23.99 1.19 -20.36
CA TRP A 65 -23.22 0.38 -19.42
C TRP A 65 -22.13 1.20 -18.73
N PHE A 66 -21.40 2.07 -19.44
CA PHE A 66 -20.39 2.93 -18.83
C PHE A 66 -20.99 3.96 -17.86
N ALA A 67 -22.20 4.46 -18.16
CA ALA A 67 -22.94 5.39 -17.31
C ALA A 67 -23.60 4.73 -16.08
N ALA A 68 -23.73 3.40 -16.07
CA ALA A 68 -24.32 2.67 -14.95
C ALA A 68 -23.48 2.78 -13.66
N PRO A 69 -24.09 2.64 -12.47
CA PRO A 69 -23.37 2.64 -11.21
C PRO A 69 -22.22 1.62 -11.18
N LEU A 70 -21.11 1.97 -10.55
CA LEU A 70 -19.91 1.13 -10.54
C LEU A 70 -20.18 -0.27 -9.99
N VAL A 71 -21.03 -0.39 -8.95
CA VAL A 71 -21.45 -1.68 -8.38
C VAL A 71 -22.15 -2.58 -9.42
N GLU A 72 -23.00 -2.01 -10.26
CA GLU A 72 -23.70 -2.74 -11.34
C GLU A 72 -22.72 -3.13 -12.45
N ARG A 73 -21.78 -2.26 -12.80
CA ARG A 73 -20.74 -2.54 -13.81
C ARG A 73 -19.76 -3.62 -13.37
N VAL A 74 -19.35 -3.61 -12.10
CA VAL A 74 -18.43 -4.58 -11.50
C VAL A 74 -19.07 -5.95 -11.39
N GLY A 75 -20.38 -6.00 -11.15
CA GLY A 75 -21.16 -7.22 -11.23
C GLY A 75 -21.23 -8.00 -9.92
N ARG A 76 -20.05 -8.27 -9.34
CA ARG A 76 -19.87 -9.07 -8.13
C ARG A 76 -19.12 -8.26 -7.07
N LEU A 77 -19.73 -8.09 -5.90
CA LEU A 77 -19.16 -7.37 -4.77
C LEU A 77 -18.25 -8.28 -3.91
N PRO A 78 -17.36 -7.70 -3.09
CA PRO A 78 -16.55 -8.47 -2.15
C PRO A 78 -17.42 -9.32 -1.21
N GLY A 79 -17.01 -10.56 -0.96
CA GLY A 79 -17.76 -11.51 -0.12
C GLY A 79 -18.82 -12.32 -0.86
N GLU A 80 -19.21 -11.94 -2.08
CA GLU A 80 -20.20 -12.69 -2.85
C GLU A 80 -19.60 -13.94 -3.54
N PRO A 81 -20.33 -15.07 -3.56
CA PRO A 81 -19.93 -16.24 -4.32
C PRO A 81 -20.03 -15.97 -5.83
N HIS A 82 -19.19 -16.63 -6.61
CA HIS A 82 -19.19 -16.48 -8.08
C HIS A 82 -20.50 -16.95 -8.75
N THR A 83 -21.24 -17.83 -8.08
CA THR A 83 -22.51 -18.39 -8.56
C THR A 83 -23.69 -17.44 -8.38
N SER A 84 -23.64 -16.55 -7.39
CA SER A 84 -24.72 -15.64 -7.01
C SER A 84 -24.23 -14.20 -6.77
N PRO A 85 -23.72 -13.51 -7.81
CA PRO A 85 -23.34 -12.10 -7.72
C PRO A 85 -24.58 -11.18 -7.72
N SER A 86 -24.47 -9.98 -7.12
CA SER A 86 -25.55 -8.98 -7.12
C SER A 86 -26.03 -8.58 -8.50
N PHE A 87 -25.11 -8.44 -9.46
CA PHE A 87 -25.41 -8.04 -10.85
C PHE A 87 -24.81 -9.07 -11.83
N PRO A 88 -25.50 -10.21 -12.02
CA PRO A 88 -24.95 -11.35 -12.76
C PRO A 88 -24.69 -11.07 -14.24
N VAL A 89 -25.48 -10.18 -14.87
CA VAL A 89 -25.31 -9.84 -16.29
C VAL A 89 -23.95 -9.21 -16.54
N SER A 90 -23.57 -8.18 -15.79
CA SER A 90 -22.25 -7.53 -15.91
C SER A 90 -21.12 -8.44 -15.45
N PHE A 91 -21.28 -9.17 -14.34
CA PHE A 91 -20.23 -10.07 -13.84
C PHE A 91 -19.87 -11.16 -14.86
N ARG A 92 -20.88 -11.81 -15.43
CA ARG A 92 -20.71 -12.93 -16.37
C ARG A 92 -20.26 -12.45 -17.75
N ALA A 93 -20.45 -11.17 -18.09
CA ALA A 93 -20.00 -10.57 -19.33
C ALA A 93 -18.50 -10.23 -19.36
N ARG A 94 -17.76 -10.36 -18.25
CA ARG A 94 -16.31 -10.04 -18.19
C ARG A 94 -15.47 -10.61 -19.34
N PRO A 95 -15.65 -11.88 -19.78
CA PRO A 95 -14.89 -12.39 -20.94
C PRO A 95 -15.18 -11.64 -22.24
N TYR A 96 -16.43 -11.21 -22.47
CA TYR A 96 -16.80 -10.40 -23.63
C TYR A 96 -16.26 -8.97 -23.52
N LEU A 97 -16.36 -8.37 -22.33
CA LEU A 97 -15.81 -7.05 -22.04
C LEU A 97 -14.30 -7.00 -22.26
N LEU A 98 -13.55 -8.01 -21.82
CA LEU A 98 -12.11 -8.12 -22.08
C LEU A 98 -11.80 -8.30 -23.57
N PHE A 99 -12.61 -9.09 -24.30
CA PHE A 99 -12.50 -9.20 -25.76
C PHE A 99 -12.66 -7.84 -26.44
N LEU A 100 -13.68 -7.07 -26.09
CA LEU A 100 -13.89 -5.74 -26.67
C LEU A 100 -12.70 -4.82 -26.41
N ALA A 101 -12.17 -4.82 -25.20
CA ALA A 101 -11.04 -3.96 -24.85
C ALA A 101 -9.75 -4.36 -25.58
N LEU A 102 -9.43 -5.65 -25.62
CA LEU A 102 -8.24 -6.17 -26.31
C LEU A 102 -8.31 -6.00 -27.84
N ARG A 103 -9.51 -5.82 -28.40
CA ARG A 103 -9.75 -5.55 -29.83
C ARG A 103 -9.96 -4.06 -30.13
N GLY A 104 -9.82 -3.19 -29.13
CA GLY A 104 -9.92 -1.74 -29.28
C GLY A 104 -11.33 -1.20 -29.52
N HIS A 105 -12.38 -1.96 -29.17
CA HIS A 105 -13.78 -1.50 -29.25
C HIS A 105 -14.19 -0.66 -28.04
N ILE A 106 -13.53 -0.84 -26.89
CA ILE A 106 -13.73 -0.07 -25.66
C ILE A 106 -12.39 0.15 -24.94
N THR A 107 -12.34 1.13 -24.06
CA THR A 107 -11.26 1.32 -23.09
C THR A 107 -11.85 1.41 -21.69
N PHE A 108 -11.21 0.77 -20.70
CA PHE A 108 -11.75 0.76 -19.34
C PHE A 108 -11.26 1.95 -18.52
N ASP A 109 -12.16 2.54 -17.74
CA ASP A 109 -11.77 3.43 -16.66
C ASP A 109 -11.09 2.65 -15.51
N TYR A 110 -10.19 3.32 -14.78
CA TYR A 110 -9.54 2.71 -13.61
C TYR A 110 -10.52 2.27 -12.52
N PRO A 111 -11.58 3.04 -12.16
CA PRO A 111 -12.53 2.61 -11.15
C PRO A 111 -13.08 1.20 -11.36
N TRP A 112 -13.50 0.85 -12.57
CA TRP A 112 -13.96 -0.50 -12.88
C TRP A 112 -12.86 -1.55 -12.72
N MET A 113 -11.66 -1.30 -13.23
CA MET A 113 -10.54 -2.25 -13.15
C MET A 113 -9.98 -2.46 -11.74
N LEU A 114 -10.07 -1.45 -10.88
CA LEU A 114 -9.65 -1.51 -9.49
C LEU A 114 -10.72 -2.20 -8.61
N ALA A 115 -12.01 -1.97 -8.90
CA ALA A 115 -13.11 -2.59 -8.19
C ALA A 115 -13.38 -4.06 -8.59
N ALA A 116 -13.09 -4.47 -9.83
CA ALA A 116 -13.36 -5.83 -10.33
C ALA A 116 -12.53 -6.95 -9.65
N GLY A 117 -11.54 -6.58 -8.83
CA GLY A 117 -10.69 -7.47 -8.03
C GLY A 117 -9.72 -8.28 -8.90
N GLN A 118 -10.21 -9.39 -9.46
CA GLN A 118 -9.44 -10.27 -10.35
C GLN A 118 -9.88 -10.10 -11.81
N LEU A 119 -8.94 -9.68 -12.65
CA LEU A 119 -9.07 -9.64 -14.10
C LEU A 119 -7.99 -10.54 -14.69
N ARG A 120 -8.41 -11.59 -15.41
CA ARG A 120 -7.49 -12.47 -16.15
C ARG A 120 -7.38 -11.94 -17.57
N VAL A 121 -6.29 -11.21 -17.86
CA VAL A 121 -6.12 -10.50 -19.14
C VAL A 121 -5.09 -11.20 -20.03
N ILE A 122 -4.04 -11.77 -19.44
CA ILE A 122 -2.96 -12.42 -20.19
C ILE A 122 -3.46 -13.61 -21.01
N ASP A 123 -4.20 -14.54 -20.41
CA ASP A 123 -4.66 -15.73 -21.14
C ASP A 123 -5.61 -15.37 -22.30
N PRO A 124 -6.66 -14.51 -22.11
CA PRO A 124 -7.49 -14.08 -23.22
C PRO A 124 -6.74 -13.29 -24.30
N ALA A 125 -5.75 -12.47 -23.93
CA ALA A 125 -4.90 -11.78 -24.91
C ALA A 125 -4.12 -12.79 -25.77
N GLY A 126 -3.52 -13.80 -25.14
CA GLY A 126 -2.83 -14.90 -25.85
C GLY A 126 -3.75 -15.68 -26.79
N GLU A 127 -4.98 -15.98 -26.38
CA GLU A 127 -5.99 -16.61 -27.25
C GLU A 127 -6.35 -15.76 -28.48
N MET A 128 -6.14 -14.43 -28.42
CA MET A 128 -6.34 -13.49 -29.52
C MET A 128 -5.05 -13.26 -30.34
N GLY A 129 -3.94 -13.92 -30.00
CA GLY A 129 -2.64 -13.70 -30.62
C GLY A 129 -1.95 -12.40 -30.18
N ILE A 130 -2.35 -11.83 -29.05
CA ILE A 130 -1.79 -10.60 -28.51
C ILE A 130 -0.80 -10.96 -27.41
N ASP A 131 0.49 -10.72 -27.66
CA ASP A 131 1.53 -10.75 -26.64
C ASP A 131 1.74 -9.36 -26.03
N LEU A 132 1.25 -9.18 -24.81
CA LEU A 132 1.42 -7.93 -24.05
C LEU A 132 2.87 -7.70 -23.60
N GLY A 133 3.78 -8.67 -23.75
CA GLY A 133 5.19 -8.55 -23.39
C GLY A 133 5.47 -8.73 -21.89
N THR A 134 4.55 -9.28 -21.12
CA THR A 134 4.74 -9.47 -19.67
C THR A 134 5.82 -10.51 -19.36
N GLY A 135 6.00 -11.52 -20.21
CA GLY A 135 7.04 -12.55 -20.04
C GLY A 135 8.44 -11.96 -19.95
N ALA A 136 8.81 -11.14 -20.95
CA ALA A 136 10.11 -10.46 -20.98
C ALA A 136 10.31 -9.55 -19.76
N LEU A 137 9.30 -8.77 -19.39
CA LEU A 137 9.38 -7.90 -18.20
C LEU A 137 9.54 -8.69 -16.89
N ILE A 138 8.95 -9.89 -16.80
CA ILE A 138 9.12 -10.77 -15.63
C ILE A 138 10.56 -11.28 -15.54
N GLU A 139 11.14 -11.69 -16.65
CA GLU A 139 12.54 -12.14 -16.71
C GLU A 139 13.51 -11.00 -16.36
N GLU A 140 13.29 -9.81 -16.92
CA GLU A 140 14.06 -8.60 -16.59
C GLU A 140 13.94 -8.24 -15.10
N ALA A 141 12.75 -8.32 -14.52
CA ALA A 141 12.56 -8.09 -13.08
C ALA A 141 13.31 -9.13 -12.21
N ILE A 142 13.29 -10.41 -12.61
CA ILE A 142 14.03 -11.45 -11.88
C ILE A 142 15.55 -11.19 -11.96
N ALA A 143 16.05 -10.79 -13.13
CA ALA A 143 17.46 -10.43 -13.31
C ALA A 143 17.87 -9.23 -12.44
N LEU A 144 16.95 -8.30 -12.16
CA LEU A 144 17.13 -7.19 -11.22
C LEU A 144 17.01 -7.59 -9.74
N GLY A 145 16.80 -8.88 -9.43
CA GLY A 145 16.76 -9.41 -8.07
C GLY A 145 15.38 -9.50 -7.43
N TYR A 146 14.29 -9.27 -8.18
CA TYR A 146 12.94 -9.47 -7.66
C TYR A 146 12.59 -10.96 -7.59
N ALA A 147 11.87 -11.36 -6.53
CA ALA A 147 11.35 -12.72 -6.41
C ALA A 147 10.36 -13.02 -7.55
N ALA A 148 10.47 -14.19 -8.19
CA ALA A 148 9.69 -14.56 -9.38
C ALA A 148 8.16 -14.42 -9.19
N GLY A 149 7.64 -14.79 -8.03
CA GLY A 149 6.21 -14.63 -7.71
C GLY A 149 5.77 -13.17 -7.65
N SER A 150 6.59 -12.30 -7.03
CA SER A 150 6.34 -10.85 -6.97
C SER A 150 6.42 -10.23 -8.37
N ALA A 151 7.45 -10.56 -9.14
CA ALA A 151 7.65 -10.06 -10.50
C ALA A 151 6.44 -10.42 -11.39
N ARG A 152 6.03 -11.70 -11.37
CA ARG A 152 4.85 -12.17 -12.12
C ARG A 152 3.58 -11.43 -11.74
N GLN A 153 3.33 -11.26 -10.43
CA GLN A 153 2.15 -10.54 -9.97
C GLN A 153 2.18 -9.07 -10.39
N ALA A 154 3.33 -8.40 -10.24
CA ALA A 154 3.49 -7.00 -10.59
C ALA A 154 3.30 -6.75 -12.08
N MET A 155 4.06 -7.44 -12.95
CA MET A 155 4.01 -7.22 -14.40
C MET A 155 2.65 -7.59 -14.99
N ASN A 156 2.06 -8.71 -14.59
CA ASN A 156 0.73 -9.07 -15.08
C ASN A 156 -0.34 -8.08 -14.59
N TRP A 157 -0.24 -7.57 -13.36
CA TRP A 157 -1.22 -6.61 -12.84
C TRP A 157 -1.12 -5.25 -13.51
N THR A 158 0.09 -4.71 -13.68
CA THR A 158 0.33 -3.35 -14.21
C THR A 158 0.13 -3.29 -15.72
N VAL A 159 0.81 -4.15 -16.48
CA VAL A 159 0.76 -4.15 -17.95
C VAL A 159 -0.67 -4.37 -18.42
N SER A 160 -1.40 -5.32 -17.82
CA SER A 160 -2.79 -5.57 -18.19
C SER A 160 -3.69 -4.36 -18.01
N ARG A 161 -3.57 -3.63 -16.89
CA ARG A 161 -4.43 -2.47 -16.61
C ARG A 161 -4.06 -1.27 -17.47
N ILE A 162 -2.78 -1.03 -17.68
CA ILE A 162 -2.31 0.01 -18.58
C ILE A 162 -2.79 -0.33 -20.00
N ALA A 163 -2.57 -1.54 -20.49
CA ALA A 163 -3.02 -1.97 -21.82
C ALA A 163 -4.54 -1.78 -22.04
N LEU A 164 -5.35 -2.20 -21.07
CA LEU A 164 -6.80 -2.07 -21.13
C LEU A 164 -7.33 -0.62 -21.04
N HIS A 165 -6.60 0.26 -20.34
CA HIS A 165 -6.95 1.69 -20.23
C HIS A 165 -6.50 2.48 -21.45
N ALA A 166 -5.25 2.23 -21.85
CA ALA A 166 -4.54 2.99 -22.87
C ALA A 166 -4.70 2.41 -24.28
N ASN A 167 -5.41 1.29 -24.43
CA ASN A 167 -5.55 0.54 -25.68
C ASN A 167 -4.21 0.15 -26.29
N LEU A 168 -3.27 -0.31 -25.46
CA LEU A 168 -1.94 -0.76 -25.88
C LEU A 168 -1.95 -2.27 -26.11
N SER A 169 -1.13 -2.70 -27.07
CA SER A 169 -0.98 -4.11 -27.40
C SER A 169 0.37 -4.68 -26.97
N ARG A 170 1.34 -3.82 -26.65
CA ARG A 170 2.71 -4.22 -26.30
C ARG A 170 3.24 -3.42 -25.12
N ALA A 171 3.94 -4.09 -24.22
CA ALA A 171 4.64 -3.45 -23.11
C ALA A 171 5.66 -2.38 -23.54
N SER A 172 6.24 -2.50 -24.74
CA SER A 172 7.17 -1.51 -25.29
C SER A 172 6.55 -0.13 -25.54
N GLU A 173 5.22 -0.05 -25.61
CA GLU A 173 4.47 1.20 -25.81
C GLU A 173 4.18 1.91 -24.48
N ILE A 174 4.45 1.28 -23.34
CA ILE A 174 4.22 1.86 -22.02
C ILE A 174 5.22 2.99 -21.77
N THR A 175 4.72 4.13 -21.32
CA THR A 175 5.50 5.35 -21.06
C THR A 175 5.36 5.77 -19.60
N GLU A 176 6.12 6.77 -19.17
CA GLU A 176 5.99 7.38 -17.84
C GLU A 176 4.59 7.96 -17.60
N GLU A 177 3.97 8.54 -18.63
CA GLU A 177 2.61 9.08 -18.58
C GLU A 177 1.57 8.01 -18.24
N HIS A 178 1.69 6.83 -18.84
CA HIS A 178 0.81 5.69 -18.55
C HIS A 178 0.94 5.21 -17.09
N ILE A 179 2.14 5.26 -16.51
CA ILE A 179 2.37 4.91 -15.11
C ILE A 179 1.77 5.99 -14.20
N ALA A 180 1.95 7.27 -14.55
CA ALA A 180 1.37 8.39 -13.81
C ALA A 180 -0.17 8.35 -13.82
N GLU A 181 -0.78 8.09 -14.98
CA GLU A 181 -2.23 7.88 -15.12
C GLU A 181 -2.73 6.75 -14.21
N ALA A 182 -2.02 5.61 -14.17
CA ALA A 182 -2.38 4.50 -13.30
C ALA A 182 -2.24 4.82 -11.80
N LEU A 183 -1.19 5.53 -11.41
CA LEU A 183 -0.98 5.99 -10.04
C LEU A 183 -2.09 6.95 -9.60
N GLU A 184 -2.48 7.87 -10.47
CA GLU A 184 -3.56 8.81 -10.24
C GLU A 184 -4.92 8.10 -10.13
N GLY A 185 -5.17 7.12 -11.00
CA GLY A 185 -6.36 6.25 -10.91
C GLY A 185 -6.45 5.51 -9.58
N VAL A 186 -5.32 5.03 -9.05
CA VAL A 186 -5.25 4.41 -7.71
C VAL A 186 -5.52 5.43 -6.60
N ARG A 187 -5.04 6.68 -6.73
CA ARG A 187 -5.35 7.73 -5.75
C ARG A 187 -6.83 8.08 -5.74
N LEU A 188 -7.36 8.48 -6.89
CA LEU A 188 -8.74 8.94 -7.05
C LEU A 188 -9.75 7.87 -6.64
N PHE A 189 -9.43 6.60 -6.85
CA PHE A 189 -10.30 5.51 -6.41
C PHE A 189 -10.51 5.51 -4.88
N GLY A 190 -9.49 5.86 -4.11
CA GLY A 190 -9.58 5.96 -2.65
C GLY A 190 -10.41 7.15 -2.14
N GLU A 191 -10.79 8.08 -3.01
CA GLU A 191 -11.56 9.29 -2.70
C GLU A 191 -13.04 9.16 -3.09
N ARG A 192 -13.45 8.03 -3.67
CA ARG A 192 -14.83 7.80 -4.12
C ARG A 192 -15.79 7.60 -2.95
N GLU A 193 -16.99 8.15 -3.09
CA GLU A 193 -18.09 7.98 -2.12
C GLU A 193 -18.56 6.51 -2.03
N ASP A 194 -18.55 5.80 -3.17
CA ASP A 194 -18.99 4.40 -3.29
C ASP A 194 -17.89 3.37 -2.92
N LEU A 195 -16.73 3.82 -2.40
CA LEU A 195 -15.61 2.95 -2.03
C LEU A 195 -15.99 1.86 -1.02
N HIS A 196 -16.92 2.18 -0.12
CA HIS A 196 -17.39 1.30 0.96
C HIS A 196 -18.06 0.02 0.45
N HIS A 197 -18.52 -0.02 -0.81
CA HIS A 197 -19.01 -1.25 -1.45
C HIS A 197 -17.89 -2.23 -1.82
N PHE A 198 -16.66 -1.76 -1.95
CA PHE A 198 -15.51 -2.56 -2.43
C PHE A 198 -14.48 -2.82 -1.34
N TYR A 199 -14.39 -1.94 -0.34
CA TYR A 199 -13.45 -2.04 0.75
C TYR A 199 -14.12 -1.65 2.08
N PRO A 200 -13.79 -2.32 3.20
CA PRO A 200 -14.40 -2.01 4.51
C PRO A 200 -14.22 -0.56 4.96
N SER A 201 -13.12 0.09 4.54
CA SER A 201 -12.87 1.50 4.80
C SER A 201 -11.82 2.05 3.84
N ALA A 202 -11.77 3.37 3.69
CA ALA A 202 -10.72 4.06 2.93
C ALA A 202 -9.31 3.76 3.49
N GLN A 203 -9.20 3.60 4.81
CA GLN A 203 -7.92 3.22 5.44
C GLN A 203 -7.51 1.79 5.06
N SER A 204 -8.44 0.84 5.09
CA SER A 204 -8.18 -0.54 4.66
C SER A 204 -7.78 -0.63 3.19
N TYR A 205 -8.40 0.17 2.33
CA TYR A 205 -8.01 0.31 0.92
C TYR A 205 -6.56 0.80 0.78
N ARG A 206 -6.21 1.89 1.49
CA ARG A 206 -4.87 2.50 1.45
C ARG A 206 -3.77 1.55 1.93
N ASP A 207 -3.98 0.92 3.08
CA ASP A 207 -2.96 0.09 3.73
C ASP A 207 -2.71 -1.24 3.03
N ASN A 208 -3.69 -1.70 2.25
CA ASN A 208 -3.63 -2.98 1.53
C ASN A 208 -3.52 -2.77 0.01
N ALA A 209 -4.66 -2.66 -0.68
CA ALA A 209 -4.73 -2.68 -2.14
C ALA A 209 -3.93 -1.55 -2.79
N SER A 210 -4.16 -0.30 -2.37
CA SER A 210 -3.46 0.88 -2.91
C SER A 210 -1.94 0.74 -2.78
N LYS A 211 -1.46 0.41 -1.57
CA LYS A 211 -0.03 0.20 -1.30
C LYS A 211 0.58 -0.89 -2.17
N GLN A 212 -0.12 -2.01 -2.35
CA GLN A 212 0.35 -3.10 -3.20
C GLN A 212 0.45 -2.65 -4.67
N TRP A 213 -0.57 -1.97 -5.19
CA TRP A 213 -0.62 -1.54 -6.58
C TRP A 213 0.42 -0.45 -6.90
N VAL A 214 0.60 0.51 -6.01
CA VAL A 214 1.71 1.49 -6.10
C VAL A 214 3.06 0.77 -6.12
N THR A 215 3.23 -0.28 -5.31
CA THR A 215 4.45 -1.09 -5.31
C THR A 215 4.66 -1.80 -6.65
N HIS A 216 3.60 -2.38 -7.23
CA HIS A 216 3.69 -3.02 -8.56
C HIS A 216 4.04 -2.00 -9.66
N LEU A 217 3.40 -0.82 -9.66
CA LEU A 217 3.70 0.25 -10.63
C LEU A 217 5.13 0.76 -10.50
N HIS A 218 5.65 0.86 -9.27
CA HIS A 218 7.06 1.17 -9.03
C HIS A 218 8.00 0.08 -9.56
N GLN A 219 7.68 -1.20 -9.34
CA GLN A 219 8.47 -2.30 -9.91
C GLN A 219 8.49 -2.25 -11.45
N LEU A 220 7.35 -1.98 -12.09
CA LEU A 220 7.29 -1.77 -13.54
C LEU A 220 8.21 -0.62 -13.96
N GLN A 221 8.13 0.54 -13.30
CA GLN A 221 8.97 1.69 -13.62
C GLN A 221 10.47 1.38 -13.49
N VAL A 222 10.88 0.60 -12.48
CA VAL A 222 12.27 0.13 -12.31
C VAL A 222 12.72 -0.73 -13.49
N VAL A 223 11.91 -1.71 -13.89
CA VAL A 223 12.21 -2.55 -15.06
C VAL A 223 12.32 -1.70 -16.32
N LEU A 224 11.33 -0.81 -16.55
CA LEU A 224 11.32 0.06 -17.73
C LEU A 224 12.51 1.02 -17.77
N PHE A 225 13.00 1.49 -16.62
CA PHE A 225 14.17 2.36 -16.54
C PHE A 225 15.45 1.59 -16.90
N HIS A 226 15.64 0.40 -16.33
CA HIS A 226 16.84 -0.40 -16.59
C HIS A 226 16.95 -0.93 -18.03
N ARG A 227 15.82 -1.14 -18.72
CA ARG A 227 15.81 -1.45 -20.16
C ARG A 227 15.92 -0.21 -21.08
N GLY A 228 15.98 1.00 -20.51
CA GLY A 228 16.09 2.26 -21.25
C GLY A 228 14.79 2.74 -21.92
N GLN A 229 13.64 2.23 -21.50
CA GLN A 229 12.33 2.62 -22.07
C GLN A 229 11.73 3.87 -21.39
N VAL A 230 12.05 4.11 -20.12
CA VAL A 230 11.72 5.36 -19.43
C VAL A 230 13.00 6.03 -18.95
N ALA A 231 13.05 7.36 -19.03
CA ALA A 231 14.27 8.14 -18.76
C ALA A 231 14.36 8.56 -17.29
N ALA A 232 13.22 8.77 -16.63
CA ALA A 232 13.17 9.17 -15.24
C ALA A 232 13.50 7.99 -14.33
N GLN A 233 14.54 8.18 -13.51
CA GLN A 233 14.89 7.21 -12.47
C GLN A 233 13.73 7.08 -11.46
N PRO A 234 13.21 5.86 -11.23
CA PRO A 234 12.14 5.64 -10.27
C PRO A 234 12.62 5.96 -8.86
N ARG A 235 12.02 6.98 -8.25
CA ARG A 235 12.25 7.30 -6.83
C ARG A 235 11.13 6.71 -6.00
N LYS A 236 11.49 5.86 -5.04
CA LYS A 236 10.55 5.45 -4.00
C LYS A 236 10.39 6.60 -3.01
N LEU A 237 9.52 7.55 -3.35
CA LEU A 237 9.09 8.59 -2.42
C LEU A 237 8.20 7.94 -1.37
N MET A 238 8.83 7.45 -0.30
CA MET A 238 8.09 6.99 0.86
C MET A 238 7.39 8.21 1.45
N PRO A 239 6.05 8.27 1.50
CA PRO A 239 5.39 9.30 2.30
C PRO A 239 5.98 9.22 3.70
N SER A 240 6.31 10.38 4.28
CA SER A 240 6.77 10.40 5.65
C SER A 240 5.65 9.77 6.48
N TRP A 241 5.87 8.55 6.97
CA TRP A 241 4.93 7.87 7.86
C TRP A 241 4.70 8.67 9.16
N LYS A 242 5.57 9.65 9.38
CA LYS A 242 5.45 10.69 10.37
C LYS A 242 4.23 11.58 10.05
N LEU A 243 3.09 11.26 10.65
CA LEU A 243 1.97 12.19 10.81
C LEU A 243 2.50 13.54 11.32
N PRO A 244 1.85 14.68 11.05
CA PRO A 244 2.19 15.94 11.72
C PRO A 244 1.98 15.84 13.25
N MET A 245 2.62 16.71 14.03
CA MET A 245 2.28 16.86 15.45
C MET A 245 1.04 17.75 15.53
N ASP A 246 -0.12 17.12 15.76
CA ASP A 246 -1.41 17.81 15.87
C ASP A 246 -1.60 18.24 17.33
N MET A 247 -1.14 19.45 17.66
CA MET A 247 -1.21 20.04 19.00
C MET A 247 -1.29 21.57 18.90
N PRO A 248 -1.75 22.26 19.96
CA PRO A 248 -1.81 23.72 20.01
C PRO A 248 -0.49 24.40 19.60
N PRO A 249 -0.51 25.54 18.88
CA PRO A 249 0.69 26.16 18.31
C PRO A 249 1.83 26.43 19.32
N ARG A 250 1.48 26.81 20.56
CA ARG A 250 2.46 27.06 21.63
C ARG A 250 3.19 25.78 22.03
N MET A 251 2.45 24.69 22.24
CA MET A 251 3.04 23.37 22.50
C MET A 251 3.89 22.89 21.33
N LEU A 252 3.39 23.07 20.10
CA LEU A 252 4.11 22.66 18.89
C LEU A 252 5.47 23.35 18.79
N ALA A 253 5.52 24.66 19.05
CA ALA A 253 6.75 25.44 19.02
C ALA A 253 7.78 24.93 20.04
N VAL A 254 7.37 24.64 21.27
CA VAL A 254 8.23 24.08 22.33
C VAL A 254 8.77 22.70 21.92
N ALA A 255 7.89 21.81 21.45
CA ALA A 255 8.27 20.47 21.02
C ALA A 255 9.26 20.51 19.85
N GLN A 256 9.01 21.35 18.85
CA GLN A 256 9.91 21.53 17.70
C GLN A 256 11.26 22.10 18.11
N LYS A 257 11.28 23.11 19.00
CA LYS A 257 12.51 23.69 19.54
C LYS A 257 13.35 22.65 20.28
N TRP A 258 12.73 21.84 21.15
CA TRP A 258 13.42 20.76 21.85
C TRP A 258 13.96 19.69 20.89
N LEU A 259 13.15 19.24 19.93
CA LEU A 259 13.59 18.25 18.93
C LEU A 259 14.73 18.79 18.04
N ALA A 260 14.72 20.08 17.71
CA ALA A 260 15.81 20.72 16.97
C ALA A 260 17.12 20.68 17.78
N ALA A 261 17.06 20.93 19.08
CA ALA A 261 18.22 20.80 19.96
C ALA A 261 18.71 19.34 20.05
N ARG A 262 17.81 18.35 20.21
CA ARG A 262 18.17 16.93 20.25
C ARG A 262 18.82 16.43 18.96
N LYS A 263 18.41 16.95 17.79
CA LYS A 263 19.01 16.60 16.48
C LYS A 263 20.49 16.96 16.36
N LEU A 264 21.00 17.89 17.18
CA LEU A 264 22.41 18.27 17.16
C LEU A 264 23.31 17.20 17.79
N THR A 265 22.78 16.34 18.65
CA THR A 265 23.56 15.36 19.43
C THR A 265 23.12 13.92 19.21
N ASP A 266 21.83 13.68 18.97
CA ASP A 266 21.25 12.34 18.94
C ASP A 266 21.23 11.75 17.53
N ALA A 267 21.40 10.43 17.46
CA ALA A 267 21.16 9.69 16.23
C ALA A 267 19.70 9.89 15.74
N PRO A 268 19.45 9.94 14.41
CA PRO A 268 18.10 10.19 13.86
C PRO A 268 17.01 9.27 14.44
N SER A 269 17.33 7.99 14.62
CA SER A 269 16.38 7.00 15.18
C SER A 269 15.98 7.28 16.64
N THR A 270 16.82 7.97 17.40
CA THR A 270 16.51 8.40 18.78
C THR A 270 15.57 9.59 18.75
N VAL A 271 15.86 10.61 17.93
CA VAL A 271 15.00 11.78 17.75
C VAL A 271 13.59 11.35 17.31
N ASP A 272 13.47 10.37 16.42
CA ASP A 272 12.18 9.85 15.99
C ASP A 272 11.36 9.23 17.12
N ARG A 273 12.02 8.54 18.06
CA ARG A 273 11.35 7.96 19.24
C ARG A 273 10.92 9.04 20.22
N LEU A 274 11.76 10.05 20.44
CA LEU A 274 11.47 11.20 21.28
C LEU A 274 10.28 12.00 20.74
N GLU A 275 10.28 12.28 19.44
CA GLU A 275 9.17 12.96 18.77
C GLU A 275 7.88 12.15 18.86
N LEU A 276 7.94 10.83 18.66
CA LEU A 276 6.76 9.97 18.79
C LEU A 276 6.15 10.04 20.19
N ALA A 277 6.97 10.07 21.24
CA ALA A 277 6.49 10.18 22.61
C ALA A 277 5.71 11.50 22.83
N VAL A 278 6.31 12.62 22.45
CA VAL A 278 5.69 13.96 22.60
C VAL A 278 4.43 14.09 21.72
N ARG A 279 4.47 13.57 20.49
CA ARG A 279 3.31 13.59 19.59
C ARG A 279 2.12 12.85 20.18
N VAL A 280 2.33 11.60 20.61
CA VAL A 280 1.23 10.76 21.13
C VAL A 280 0.64 11.37 22.40
N PHE A 281 1.48 11.99 23.24
CA PHE A 281 1.00 12.73 24.40
C PHE A 281 0.17 13.96 24.00
N GLY A 282 0.65 14.76 23.04
CA GLY A 282 -0.07 15.94 22.54
C GLY A 282 -1.42 15.62 21.90
N VAL A 283 -1.48 14.54 21.11
CA VAL A 283 -2.76 14.07 20.52
C VAL A 283 -3.72 13.66 21.63
N TRP A 284 -3.26 12.89 22.61
CA TRP A 284 -4.09 12.47 23.73
C TRP A 284 -4.59 13.67 24.56
N LEU A 285 -3.74 14.68 24.80
CA LEU A 285 -4.15 15.92 25.45
C LEU A 285 -5.23 16.64 24.64
N GLY A 286 -5.07 16.78 23.32
CA GLY A 286 -6.07 17.42 22.47
C GLY A 286 -7.43 16.70 22.48
N GLU A 287 -7.44 15.38 22.69
CA GLU A 287 -8.66 14.57 22.76
C GLU A 287 -9.33 14.57 24.14
N ASN A 288 -8.56 14.64 25.24
CA ASN A 288 -9.07 14.45 26.61
C ASN A 288 -9.07 15.73 27.44
N HIS A 289 -8.21 16.69 27.12
CA HIS A 289 -7.99 17.96 27.83
C HIS A 289 -7.80 19.13 26.83
N PRO A 290 -8.80 19.41 25.96
CA PRO A 290 -8.69 20.42 24.90
C PRO A 290 -8.46 21.85 25.43
N GLU A 291 -8.73 22.11 26.70
CA GLU A 291 -8.46 23.37 27.40
C GLU A 291 -6.96 23.65 27.57
N ILE A 292 -6.11 22.62 27.55
CA ILE A 292 -4.67 22.74 27.74
C ILE A 292 -4.02 23.14 26.42
N THR A 293 -3.62 24.41 26.33
CA THR A 293 -3.01 24.98 25.11
C THR A 293 -1.51 25.23 25.20
N THR A 294 -0.91 25.00 26.38
CA THR A 294 0.52 25.15 26.66
C THR A 294 1.01 24.00 27.56
N PHE A 295 2.29 23.62 27.46
CA PHE A 295 2.84 22.60 28.36
C PHE A 295 2.95 23.11 29.80
N ALA A 296 2.93 24.43 30.03
CA ALA A 296 2.96 25.03 31.37
C ALA A 296 1.77 24.60 32.24
N ASP A 297 0.61 24.34 31.62
CA ASP A 297 -0.61 23.93 32.33
C ASP A 297 -0.69 22.40 32.51
N VAL A 298 0.30 21.65 32.03
CA VAL A 298 0.34 20.20 32.20
C VAL A 298 0.76 19.87 33.62
N THR A 299 -0.06 19.08 34.30
CA THR A 299 0.19 18.62 35.67
C THR A 299 0.69 17.17 35.68
N ARG A 300 1.11 16.72 36.87
CA ARG A 300 1.47 15.30 37.09
C ARG A 300 0.27 14.38 36.87
N GLU A 301 -0.94 14.81 37.20
CA GLU A 301 -2.16 14.01 37.02
C GLU A 301 -2.41 13.70 35.54
N HIS A 302 -2.31 14.69 34.65
CA HIS A 302 -2.43 14.46 33.19
C HIS A 302 -1.38 13.46 32.68
N CYS A 303 -0.16 13.48 33.22
CA CYS A 303 0.86 12.52 32.87
C CYS A 303 0.50 11.09 33.32
N LEU A 304 -0.04 10.93 34.52
CA LEU A 304 -0.45 9.63 35.06
C LEU A 304 -1.66 9.06 34.32
N ASP A 305 -2.63 9.90 33.96
CA ASP A 305 -3.80 9.52 33.17
C ASP A 305 -3.39 9.07 31.77
N TRP A 306 -2.46 9.77 31.13
CA TRP A 306 -1.88 9.34 29.86
C TRP A 306 -1.15 7.99 29.98
N ILE A 307 -0.36 7.80 31.05
CA ILE A 307 0.35 6.54 31.31
C ILE A 307 -0.65 5.38 31.46
N SER A 308 -1.75 5.61 32.19
CA SER A 308 -2.85 4.66 32.34
C SER A 308 -3.52 4.36 30.99
N HIS A 309 -3.81 5.40 30.21
CA HIS A 309 -4.41 5.27 28.88
C HIS A 309 -3.55 4.42 27.96
N ILE A 310 -2.24 4.70 27.80
CA ILE A 310 -1.37 3.93 26.91
C ILE A 310 -1.13 2.49 27.41
N ALA A 311 -1.44 2.19 28.67
CA ALA A 311 -1.38 0.84 29.21
C ALA A 311 -2.60 -0.01 28.86
N GLN A 312 -3.76 0.61 28.61
CA GLN A 312 -5.04 -0.07 28.41
C GLN A 312 -5.60 0.07 26.99
N ALA A 313 -5.37 1.20 26.34
CA ALA A 313 -5.94 1.51 25.03
C ALA A 313 -5.41 0.54 23.96
N PRO A 314 -6.30 -0.11 23.19
CA PRO A 314 -5.90 -0.97 22.09
C PRO A 314 -5.29 -0.13 20.99
N THR A 315 -4.18 -0.60 20.40
CA THR A 315 -3.62 0.08 19.23
C THR A 315 -4.44 -0.23 17.98
N GLU A 316 -4.65 0.75 17.12
CA GLU A 316 -5.40 0.59 15.86
C GLU A 316 -4.89 -0.55 14.99
N ARG A 317 -3.56 -0.78 14.99
CA ARG A 317 -2.92 -1.78 14.14
C ARG A 317 -3.09 -3.22 14.63
N THR A 318 -3.05 -3.44 15.95
CA THR A 318 -3.05 -4.81 16.51
C THR A 318 -4.32 -5.16 17.28
N GLY A 319 -5.19 -4.18 17.57
CA GLY A 319 -6.33 -4.33 18.46
C GLY A 319 -5.96 -4.66 19.91
N LYS A 320 -4.67 -4.65 20.25
CA LYS A 320 -4.14 -5.00 21.57
C LYS A 320 -3.43 -3.81 22.21
N PRO A 321 -3.38 -3.74 23.55
CA PRO A 321 -2.60 -2.73 24.26
C PRO A 321 -1.12 -2.76 23.89
N LEU A 322 -0.42 -1.66 24.16
CA LEU A 322 1.01 -1.55 23.88
C LEU A 322 1.83 -2.52 24.74
N GLY A 323 2.81 -3.16 24.11
CA GLY A 323 3.78 -3.99 24.81
C GLY A 323 4.62 -3.18 25.80
N VAL A 324 5.09 -3.84 26.87
CA VAL A 324 5.83 -3.23 27.99
C VAL A 324 6.98 -2.34 27.51
N MET A 325 7.78 -2.81 26.56
CA MET A 325 8.91 -2.06 26.01
C MET A 325 8.51 -0.76 25.31
N SER A 326 7.43 -0.79 24.54
CA SER A 326 6.93 0.40 23.84
C SER A 326 6.39 1.43 24.83
N ARG A 327 5.77 0.97 25.92
CA ARG A 327 5.32 1.85 27.01
C ARG A 327 6.51 2.52 27.69
N ILE A 328 7.54 1.75 28.09
CA ILE A 328 8.78 2.29 28.68
C ILE A 328 9.38 3.36 27.76
N GLN A 329 9.53 3.08 26.46
CA GLN A 329 10.11 4.03 25.50
C GLN A 329 9.31 5.35 25.41
N ARG A 330 7.97 5.27 25.38
CA ARG A 330 7.11 6.47 25.32
C ARG A 330 7.20 7.29 26.61
N ILE A 331 7.13 6.62 27.77
CA ILE A 331 7.18 7.27 29.09
C ILE A 331 8.55 7.91 29.31
N SER A 332 9.64 7.20 28.98
CA SER A 332 10.99 7.73 29.11
C SER A 332 11.23 8.91 28.16
N GLY A 333 10.73 8.87 26.93
CA GLY A 333 10.83 9.98 25.98
C GLY A 333 10.12 11.24 26.49
N LEU A 334 8.92 11.10 27.06
CA LEU A 334 8.18 12.22 27.64
C LEU A 334 8.82 12.73 28.94
N SER A 335 9.33 11.84 29.80
CA SER A 335 10.09 12.23 30.99
C SER A 335 11.34 13.03 30.61
N GLN A 336 12.05 12.61 29.55
CA GLN A 336 13.21 13.32 29.04
C GLN A 336 12.84 14.70 28.49
N PHE A 337 11.73 14.82 27.77
CA PHE A 337 11.21 16.12 27.31
C PHE A 337 11.05 17.10 28.48
N PHE A 338 10.25 16.75 29.50
CA PHE A 338 10.00 17.65 30.63
C PHE A 338 11.26 17.97 31.44
N ARG A 339 12.18 16.99 31.57
CA ARG A 339 13.46 17.19 32.27
C ARG A 339 14.35 18.16 31.50
N ASP A 340 14.55 17.93 30.21
CA ASP A 340 15.40 18.77 29.36
C ASP A 340 14.84 20.19 29.30
N THR A 341 13.54 20.36 29.08
CA THR A 341 12.92 21.69 29.00
C THR A 341 12.95 22.44 30.33
N ALA A 342 12.89 21.74 31.46
CA ALA A 342 13.05 22.34 32.78
C ALA A 342 14.49 22.80 33.00
N VAL A 343 15.48 21.95 32.71
CA VAL A 343 16.91 22.28 32.84
C VAL A 343 17.30 23.43 31.92
N TRP A 344 16.77 23.48 30.70
CA TRP A 344 17.04 24.55 29.74
C TRP A 344 16.16 25.78 29.95
N GLN A 345 15.33 25.79 31.00
CA GLN A 345 14.49 26.93 31.39
C GLN A 345 13.63 27.44 30.23
N TYR A 346 13.03 26.53 29.47
CA TYR A 346 12.12 26.93 28.39
C TYR A 346 10.90 27.65 28.99
N ALA A 347 10.39 28.65 28.28
CA ALA A 347 9.06 29.18 28.56
C ALA A 347 7.99 28.16 28.13
N ASP A 348 6.75 28.34 28.60
CA ASP A 348 5.60 27.50 28.21
C ASP A 348 5.71 26.02 28.59
N VAL A 349 6.48 25.70 29.64
CA VAL A 349 6.60 24.36 30.25
C VAL A 349 6.48 24.44 31.77
N PRO A 350 6.25 23.33 32.49
CA PRO A 350 6.04 23.34 33.95
C PRO A 350 7.24 23.82 34.78
N GLY A 351 8.44 23.87 34.19
CA GLY A 351 9.67 24.27 34.89
C GLY A 351 10.24 23.21 35.84
N HIS A 352 9.59 22.05 35.97
CA HIS A 352 10.08 20.90 36.74
C HIS A 352 9.70 19.57 36.07
N THR A 353 10.26 18.46 36.56
CA THR A 353 9.93 17.12 36.05
C THR A 353 8.55 16.68 36.54
N LEU A 354 7.70 16.20 35.63
CA LEU A 354 6.38 15.64 35.94
C LEU A 354 6.35 14.11 36.04
N ILE A 355 7.32 13.44 35.39
CA ILE A 355 7.41 11.98 35.30
C ILE A 355 8.72 11.50 35.95
N GLY A 356 8.59 10.74 37.03
CA GLY A 356 9.68 10.15 37.80
C GLY A 356 10.13 8.79 37.28
N ALA A 357 11.22 8.28 37.87
CA ALA A 357 11.82 6.99 37.48
C ALA A 357 10.90 5.79 37.76
N GLY A 358 9.99 5.91 38.73
CA GLY A 358 9.04 4.84 39.10
C GLY A 358 7.77 4.77 38.26
N ASP A 359 7.52 5.77 37.41
CA ASP A 359 6.27 5.86 36.64
C ASP A 359 6.28 4.93 35.40
N ALA A 360 7.46 4.50 34.95
CA ALA A 360 7.59 3.53 33.87
C ALA A 360 7.49 2.07 34.39
N PRO A 361 6.91 1.14 33.61
CA PRO A 361 6.92 -0.28 33.96
C PRO A 361 8.34 -0.81 34.16
N LYS A 362 8.50 -1.79 35.06
CA LYS A 362 9.78 -2.48 35.22
C LYS A 362 10.21 -3.14 33.92
N TYR A 363 11.50 -3.02 33.60
CA TYR A 363 12.06 -3.65 32.43
C TYR A 363 11.93 -5.18 32.56
N PRO A 364 11.26 -5.86 31.63
CA PRO A 364 11.17 -7.31 31.69
C PRO A 364 12.56 -7.90 31.46
N GLN A 365 12.98 -8.81 32.34
CA GLN A 365 14.23 -9.54 32.12
C GLN A 365 14.12 -10.34 30.83
N LYS A 366 14.90 -9.94 29.82
CA LYS A 366 14.98 -10.66 28.55
C LYS A 366 16.08 -11.69 28.69
N VAL A 367 15.70 -12.96 28.67
CA VAL A 367 16.66 -14.04 28.47
C VAL A 367 17.11 -13.97 27.01
N PRO A 368 18.42 -13.84 26.72
CA PRO A 368 18.93 -13.91 25.36
C PRO A 368 18.47 -15.22 24.70
N ARG A 369 17.79 -15.11 23.56
CA ARG A 369 17.41 -16.27 22.75
C ARG A 369 18.58 -16.58 21.82
N PHE A 370 19.55 -17.33 22.32
CA PHE A 370 20.58 -17.90 21.45
C PHE A 370 20.04 -19.17 20.78
N ILE A 371 20.61 -19.53 19.64
CA ILE A 371 20.28 -20.78 18.96
C ILE A 371 21.14 -21.87 19.61
N PRO A 372 20.55 -22.91 20.21
CA PRO A 372 21.31 -24.03 20.77
C PRO A 372 22.15 -24.71 19.70
N GLU A 373 23.28 -25.30 20.10
CA GLU A 373 24.25 -25.93 19.19
C GLU A 373 23.60 -26.94 18.23
N HIS A 374 22.75 -27.83 18.75
CA HIS A 374 22.05 -28.83 17.93
C HIS A 374 21.04 -28.25 16.91
N GLU A 375 20.51 -27.05 17.14
CA GLU A 375 19.67 -26.35 16.14
C GLU A 375 20.53 -25.58 15.15
N LEU A 376 21.66 -25.06 15.61
CA LEU A 376 22.63 -24.34 14.81
C LEU A 376 23.31 -25.26 13.80
N ASP A 377 23.68 -26.48 14.22
CA ASP A 377 24.27 -27.51 13.36
C ASP A 377 23.33 -27.91 12.21
N LYS A 378 22.01 -27.82 12.43
CA LYS A 378 21.00 -28.02 11.37
C LYS A 378 20.90 -26.81 10.45
N LEU A 379 21.15 -25.61 10.96
CA LEU A 379 21.06 -24.35 10.21
C LEU A 379 22.28 -24.12 9.32
N MET A 380 23.48 -24.49 9.76
CA MET A 380 24.73 -24.22 9.04
C MET A 380 24.76 -24.80 7.61
N PRO A 381 24.36 -26.07 7.35
CA PRO A 381 24.28 -26.60 5.99
C PRO A 381 23.31 -25.83 5.09
N ALA A 382 22.19 -25.35 5.65
CA ALA A 382 21.24 -24.54 4.90
C ALA A 382 21.79 -23.17 4.53
N ILE A 383 22.60 -22.56 5.41
CA ILE A 383 23.32 -21.30 5.12
C ILE A 383 24.36 -21.51 4.01
N GLU A 384 25.11 -22.60 4.07
CA GLU A 384 26.13 -22.95 3.07
C GLU A 384 25.52 -23.20 1.69
N ALA A 385 24.36 -23.85 1.65
CA ALA A 385 23.60 -24.15 0.44
C ALA A 385 22.91 -22.92 -0.19
N LEU A 386 22.96 -21.74 0.43
CA LEU A 386 22.37 -20.53 -0.16
C LEU A 386 23.06 -20.19 -1.48
N ALA A 387 22.27 -20.10 -2.55
CA ALA A 387 22.76 -19.77 -3.88
C ALA A 387 23.34 -18.35 -3.98
N CYS A 388 22.83 -17.40 -3.18
CA CYS A 388 23.29 -16.01 -3.19
C CYS A 388 24.58 -15.86 -2.33
N PRO A 389 25.74 -15.54 -2.94
CA PRO A 389 27.00 -15.44 -2.20
C PRO A 389 26.98 -14.32 -1.16
N PHE A 390 26.26 -13.21 -1.40
CA PHE A 390 26.13 -12.11 -0.46
C PHE A 390 25.32 -12.49 0.78
N GLN A 391 24.20 -13.20 0.61
CA GLN A 391 23.39 -13.68 1.73
C GLN A 391 24.15 -14.68 2.58
N ARG A 392 24.85 -15.63 1.92
CA ARG A 392 25.70 -16.60 2.59
C ARG A 392 26.81 -15.92 3.39
N ALA A 393 27.55 -15.00 2.77
CA ALA A 393 28.62 -14.25 3.44
C ALA A 393 28.10 -13.46 4.65
N ALA A 394 27.00 -12.72 4.51
CA ALA A 394 26.43 -11.94 5.61
C ALA A 394 26.03 -12.82 6.81
N LEU A 395 25.42 -13.99 6.57
CA LEU A 395 25.02 -14.91 7.64
C LEU A 395 26.21 -15.60 8.30
N LEU A 396 27.23 -15.96 7.53
CA LEU A 396 28.48 -16.50 8.07
C LEU A 396 29.22 -15.45 8.92
N VAL A 397 29.31 -14.20 8.45
CA VAL A 397 29.90 -13.10 9.23
C VAL A 397 29.10 -12.90 10.51
N ALA A 398 27.76 -12.85 10.45
CA ALA A 398 26.92 -12.73 11.64
C ALA A 398 27.18 -13.85 12.66
N ARG A 399 27.30 -15.09 12.17
CA ARG A 399 27.54 -16.28 12.99
C ARG A 399 28.88 -16.24 13.72
N TRP A 400 29.95 -15.85 13.02
CA TRP A 400 31.31 -15.98 13.53
C TRP A 400 31.81 -14.74 14.28
N SER A 401 31.26 -13.56 13.97
CA SER A 401 31.64 -12.31 14.63
C SER A 401 30.70 -11.90 15.77
N GLY A 402 29.44 -12.36 15.75
CA GLY A 402 28.39 -11.82 16.61
C GLY A 402 28.01 -10.36 16.27
N ALA A 403 28.46 -9.84 15.12
CA ALA A 403 28.17 -8.48 14.68
C ALA A 403 26.66 -8.27 14.48
N ARG A 404 26.22 -7.04 14.76
CA ARG A 404 24.83 -6.62 14.56
C ARG A 404 24.55 -6.50 13.08
N ARG A 405 23.28 -6.68 12.69
CA ARG A 405 22.82 -6.50 11.30
C ARG A 405 23.18 -5.15 10.68
N THR A 406 23.43 -4.10 11.46
CA THR A 406 23.80 -2.78 10.93
C THR A 406 25.31 -2.62 10.73
N GLU A 407 26.11 -3.56 11.22
CA GLU A 407 27.57 -3.62 11.09
C GLU A 407 28.00 -4.54 9.94
N ILE A 408 27.08 -5.37 9.46
CA ILE A 408 27.20 -6.30 8.31
C ILE A 408 26.44 -5.70 7.14
#